data_AF-A0A059WUQ8-F1
#
_entry.id   AF-A0A059WUQ8-F1
#
_cell.length_a   1.000
_cell.length_b   1.000
_cell.length_c   1.000
_cell.angle_alpha   90.00
_cell.angle_beta   90.00
_cell.angle_gamma   90.00
#
_symmetry.space_group_name_H-M   'P 1'
#
loop_
_entity.id
_entity.type
_entity.pdbx_description
1 polymer ?
#
loop_
_entity_poly.entity_id
_entity_poly.type
_entity_poly.pdbx_seq_one_letter_code
_entity_poly.pdbx_strand_id
1 'polypeptide(L)'
;MAPEINAHQPSRSDRSTLVYGNLMRVCGAIAVVVLHAAAGGVVRFGSITNVDWWIYNIVDSACRWAVPVFLMLSGAVLLAPRDSETLRKFYAKRLTRVGYPLLFWSVFYLLYANRGFSPARAMTNAAAAVAVGTPYYHLYFLFV
;
A
#
# COMPACT_ATOMS: atom_id res chain seq x y z
N MET A 1 -35.20 31.85 -19.70
CA MET A 1 -34.31 32.34 -18.63
C MET A 1 -33.77 31.12 -17.90
N ALA A 2 -32.59 30.62 -18.28
CA ALA A 2 -31.94 29.47 -17.65
C ALA A 2 -30.76 29.98 -16.81
N PRO A 3 -30.53 29.45 -15.59
CA PRO A 3 -29.45 29.91 -14.74
C PRO A 3 -28.11 29.39 -15.27
N GLU A 4 -27.16 30.29 -15.48
CA GLU A 4 -25.77 29.93 -15.73
C GLU A 4 -25.22 29.20 -14.49
N ILE A 5 -24.98 27.90 -14.66
CA ILE A 5 -24.32 27.07 -13.67
C ILE A 5 -22.86 27.53 -13.66
N ASN A 6 -22.50 28.42 -12.72
CA ASN A 6 -21.14 28.85 -12.49
C ASN A 6 -20.29 27.64 -12.09
N ALA A 7 -19.65 27.01 -13.09
CA ALA A 7 -18.62 26.03 -12.86
C ALA A 7 -17.47 26.74 -12.14
N HIS A 8 -17.26 26.43 -10.87
CA HIS A 8 -16.15 26.95 -10.09
C HIS A 8 -14.84 26.60 -10.79
N GLN A 9 -14.29 27.54 -11.58
CA GLN A 9 -13.03 27.30 -12.26
C GLN A 9 -11.91 27.26 -11.19
N PRO A 10 -11.06 26.22 -11.21
CA PRO A 10 -10.00 26.09 -10.21
C PRO A 10 -9.02 27.26 -10.36
N SER A 11 -8.62 27.83 -9.23
CA SER A 11 -7.68 28.94 -9.18
C SER A 11 -6.31 28.53 -9.74
N ARG A 12 -5.46 29.49 -10.14
CA ARG A 12 -4.12 29.20 -10.66
C ARG A 12 -3.26 28.39 -9.66
N SER A 13 -3.44 28.61 -8.35
CA SER A 13 -2.79 27.85 -7.28
C SER A 13 -3.32 26.43 -7.12
N ASP A 14 -4.63 26.20 -7.35
CA ASP A 14 -5.19 24.84 -7.32
C ASP A 14 -4.65 24.01 -8.50
N ARG A 15 -4.56 24.63 -9.68
CA ARG A 15 -4.04 23.95 -10.87
C ARG A 15 -2.57 23.58 -10.71
N SER A 16 -1.74 24.47 -10.17
CA SER A 16 -0.31 24.16 -9.94
C SER A 16 -0.14 23.07 -8.87
N THR A 17 -0.91 23.12 -7.78
CA THR A 17 -0.90 22.08 -6.72
C THR A 17 -1.27 20.70 -7.26
N LEU A 18 -2.28 20.62 -8.13
CA LEU A 18 -2.67 19.38 -8.79
C LEU A 18 -1.57 18.86 -9.74
N VAL A 19 -0.89 19.75 -10.47
CA VAL A 19 0.22 19.38 -11.35
C VAL A 19 1.40 18.83 -10.56
N TYR A 20 1.81 19.50 -9.47
CA TYR A 20 2.90 19.02 -8.61
C TYR A 20 2.54 17.68 -7.95
N GLY A 21 1.32 17.54 -7.44
CA GLY A 21 0.84 16.28 -6.86
C GLY A 21 0.84 15.13 -7.86
N ASN A 22 0.41 15.37 -9.10
CA ASN A 22 0.43 14.36 -10.16
C ASN A 22 1.86 13.99 -10.58
N LEU A 23 2.77 14.97 -10.70
CA LEU A 23 4.17 14.71 -11.00
C LEU A 23 4.82 13.84 -9.93
N MET A 24 4.58 14.12 -8.65
CA MET A 24 5.09 13.30 -7.54
C MET A 24 4.55 11.87 -7.58
N ARG A 25 3.31 11.65 -8.01
CA ARG A 25 2.75 10.30 -8.21
C ARG A 25 3.45 9.55 -9.35
N VAL A 26 3.73 10.23 -10.46
CA VAL A 26 4.44 9.62 -11.60
C VAL A 26 5.85 9.23 -11.20
N CYS A 27 6.61 10.15 -10.60
CA CYS A 27 7.96 9.87 -10.14
C CYS A 27 7.98 8.77 -9.07
N GLY A 28 7.04 8.81 -8.11
CA GLY A 28 6.88 7.77 -7.09
C GLY A 28 6.55 6.41 -7.69
N ALA A 29 5.67 6.33 -8.68
CA ALA A 29 5.31 5.07 -9.34
C ALA A 29 6.52 4.44 -10.05
N ILE A 30 7.32 5.25 -10.75
CA ILE A 30 8.56 4.80 -11.38
C ILE A 30 9.54 4.28 -10.32
N ALA A 31 9.75 5.04 -9.24
CA ALA A 31 10.63 4.63 -8.15
C ALA A 31 10.18 3.31 -7.50
N VAL A 32 8.87 3.07 -7.32
CA VAL A 32 8.36 1.78 -6.83
C VAL A 32 8.68 0.63 -7.77
N VAL A 33 8.52 0.81 -9.09
CA VAL A 33 8.87 -0.22 -10.08
C VAL A 33 10.36 -0.53 -10.04
N VAL A 34 11.21 0.50 -9.97
CA VAL A 34 12.67 0.35 -9.87
C VAL A 34 13.07 -0.34 -8.57
N LEU A 35 12.46 0.03 -7.45
CA LEU A 35 12.66 -0.61 -6.15
C LEU A 35 12.34 -2.11 -6.23
N HIS A 36 11.19 -2.49 -6.79
CA HIS A 36 10.82 -3.90 -6.91
C HIS A 36 11.75 -4.68 -7.85
N ALA A 37 12.22 -4.06 -8.92
CA ALA A 37 13.22 -4.67 -9.80
C ALA A 37 14.56 -4.89 -9.07
N ALA A 38 14.99 -3.91 -8.26
CA ALA A 38 16.26 -3.95 -7.52
C ALA A 38 16.22 -4.89 -6.32
N ALA A 39 15.07 -5.02 -5.64
CA ALA A 39 14.90 -5.86 -4.45
C ALA A 39 15.32 -7.31 -4.68
N GLY A 40 15.06 -7.86 -5.87
CA GLY A 40 15.49 -9.21 -6.25
C GLY A 40 17.01 -9.39 -6.30
N GLY A 41 17.76 -8.33 -6.59
CA GLY A 41 19.23 -8.32 -6.55
C GLY A 41 19.78 -8.16 -5.13
N VAL A 42 19.13 -7.36 -4.29
CA VAL A 42 19.53 -7.15 -2.89
C VAL A 42 19.47 -8.44 -2.07
N VAL A 43 18.45 -9.27 -2.29
CA VAL A 43 18.29 -10.56 -1.56
C VAL A 43 19.28 -11.63 -2.01
N ARG A 44 20.00 -11.43 -3.12
CA ARG A 44 21.02 -12.35 -3.64
C ARG A 44 22.43 -12.04 -3.13
N PHE A 45 22.54 -11.50 -1.91
CA PHE A 45 23.84 -11.24 -1.29
C PHE A 45 24.71 -12.50 -1.27
N GLY A 46 25.96 -12.39 -1.70
CA GLY A 46 26.91 -13.50 -1.80
C GLY A 46 26.70 -14.46 -2.99
N SER A 47 25.66 -14.28 -3.81
CA SER A 47 25.41 -15.07 -5.03
C SER A 47 25.57 -14.28 -6.33
N ILE A 48 25.77 -12.95 -6.23
CA ILE A 48 26.15 -12.05 -7.33
C ILE A 48 27.47 -11.36 -6.99
N THR A 49 28.06 -10.65 -7.95
CA THR A 49 29.29 -9.89 -7.66
C THR A 49 29.03 -8.81 -6.61
N ASN A 50 30.06 -8.48 -5.81
CA ASN A 50 29.94 -7.42 -4.80
C ASN A 50 29.54 -6.07 -5.40
N VAL A 51 30.02 -5.78 -6.61
CA VAL A 51 29.69 -4.53 -7.32
C VAL A 51 28.22 -4.51 -7.70
N ASP A 52 27.70 -5.59 -8.27
CA ASP A 52 26.28 -5.69 -8.64
C ASP A 52 25.38 -5.56 -7.41
N TRP A 53 25.73 -6.21 -6.30
CA TRP A 53 24.97 -6.11 -5.07
C TRP A 53 24.91 -4.67 -4.53
N TRP A 54 26.04 -3.96 -4.53
CA TRP A 54 26.07 -2.56 -4.14
C TRP A 54 25.21 -1.68 -5.05
N ILE A 55 25.23 -1.91 -6.35
CA ILE A 55 24.37 -1.20 -7.30
C ILE A 55 22.90 -1.42 -6.96
N TYR A 56 22.47 -2.68 -6.80
CA TYR A 56 21.09 -2.99 -6.42
C TYR A 56 20.70 -2.36 -5.10
N ASN A 57 21.58 -2.39 -4.10
CA ASN A 57 21.30 -1.85 -2.77
C ASN A 57 21.20 -0.31 -2.76
N ILE A 58 22.06 0.37 -3.51
CA ILE A 58 22.01 1.84 -3.67
C ILE A 58 20.73 2.23 -4.40
N VAL A 59 20.40 1.55 -5.50
CA VAL A 59 19.19 1.82 -6.29
C VAL A 59 17.92 1.57 -5.48
N ASP A 60 17.85 0.44 -4.77
CA ASP A 60 16.75 0.10 -3.85
C ASP A 60 16.57 1.21 -2.81
N SER A 61 17.65 1.56 -2.10
CA SER A 61 17.64 2.58 -1.05
C SER A 61 17.23 3.95 -1.55
N ALA A 62 17.72 4.35 -2.73
CA ALA A 62 17.41 5.62 -3.37
C ALA A 62 15.93 5.73 -3.82
N CYS A 63 15.22 4.62 -3.94
CA CYS A 63 13.80 4.60 -4.37
C CYS A 63 12.81 4.49 -3.19
N ARG A 64 13.29 4.29 -1.95
CA ARG A 64 12.42 4.07 -0.77
C ARG A 64 11.54 5.27 -0.41
N TRP A 65 11.89 6.48 -0.83
CA TRP A 65 11.09 7.70 -0.59
C TRP A 65 9.71 7.65 -1.27
N ALA A 66 9.52 6.80 -2.27
CA ALA A 66 8.27 6.72 -3.02
C ALA A 66 7.07 6.37 -2.12
N VAL A 67 7.27 5.46 -1.16
CA VAL A 67 6.20 5.00 -0.26
C VAL A 67 5.71 6.12 0.67
N PRO A 68 6.57 6.84 1.43
CA PRO A 68 6.16 8.02 2.19
C PRO A 68 5.45 9.09 1.35
N VAL A 69 5.90 9.34 0.11
CA VAL A 69 5.26 10.33 -0.76
C VAL A 69 3.84 9.93 -1.13
N PHE A 70 3.58 8.67 -1.47
CA PHE A 70 2.21 8.19 -1.71
C PHE A 70 1.33 8.29 -0.47
N LEU A 71 1.87 8.01 0.72
CA LEU A 71 1.17 8.18 1.99
C LEU A 71 0.80 9.66 2.20
N MET A 72 1.75 10.57 2.04
CA MET A 72 1.54 12.01 2.20
C MET A 72 0.55 12.56 1.18
N LEU A 73 0.63 12.17 -0.09
CA LEU A 73 -0.32 12.58 -1.13
C LEU A 73 -1.73 12.05 -0.86
N SER A 74 -1.85 10.84 -0.32
CA SER A 74 -3.13 10.27 0.10
C SER A 74 -3.71 11.05 1.28
N GLY A 75 -2.86 11.43 2.24
CA GLY A 75 -3.19 12.28 3.38
C GLY A 75 -3.56 13.72 2.98
N ALA A 76 -2.88 14.33 2.02
CA ALA A 76 -3.20 15.67 1.54
C ALA A 76 -4.61 15.73 0.93
N VAL A 77 -4.99 14.72 0.14
CA VAL A 77 -6.36 14.58 -0.38
C VAL A 77 -7.37 14.27 0.72
N LEU A 78 -6.91 13.69 1.84
CA LEU A 78 -7.71 13.36 3.02
C LEU A 78 -8.07 14.60 3.84
N LEU A 79 -7.08 15.46 4.09
CA LEU A 79 -7.19 16.68 4.89
C LEU A 79 -7.74 17.87 4.09
N ALA A 80 -7.88 17.74 2.77
CA ALA A 80 -8.53 18.74 1.95
C ALA A 80 -9.92 19.05 2.53
N PRO A 81 -10.25 20.33 2.81
CA PRO A 81 -11.52 20.70 3.42
C PRO A 81 -12.68 20.13 2.58
N ARG A 82 -13.43 19.20 3.17
CA ARG A 82 -14.68 18.72 2.60
C ARG A 82 -15.78 19.22 3.48
N ASP A 83 -16.54 20.17 2.96
CA ASP A 83 -17.77 20.60 3.61
C ASP A 83 -18.66 19.38 3.85
N SER A 84 -19.05 19.18 5.11
CA SER A 84 -20.20 18.37 5.58
C SER A 84 -20.15 16.83 5.59
N GLU A 85 -19.01 16.14 5.48
CA GLU A 85 -18.98 14.68 5.78
C GLU A 85 -18.73 14.36 7.26
N THR A 86 -19.66 13.64 7.90
CA THR A 86 -19.47 13.10 9.26
C THR A 86 -18.31 12.10 9.29
N LEU A 87 -17.36 12.25 10.23
CA LEU A 87 -16.19 11.38 10.42
C LEU A 87 -16.55 9.88 10.35
N ARG A 88 -17.70 9.48 10.90
CA ARG A 88 -18.17 8.08 10.89
C ARG A 88 -18.45 7.53 9.48
N LYS A 89 -19.07 8.31 8.59
CA LYS A 89 -19.35 7.89 7.20
C LYS A 89 -18.06 7.79 6.39
N PHE A 90 -17.13 8.70 6.66
CA PHE A 90 -15.83 8.74 6.02
C PHE A 90 -14.97 7.50 6.30
N TYR A 91 -14.84 7.08 7.56
CA TYR A 91 -14.09 5.88 7.93
C TYR A 91 -14.80 4.59 7.47
N ALA A 92 -16.13 4.50 7.61
CA ALA A 92 -16.89 3.31 7.20
C ALA A 92 -16.77 2.98 5.70
N LYS A 93 -16.76 4.00 4.83
CA LYS A 93 -16.62 3.82 3.39
C LYS A 93 -15.23 3.32 2.97
N ARG A 94 -14.19 3.71 3.71
CA ARG A 94 -12.81 3.24 3.44
C ARG A 94 -12.56 1.85 4.01
N LEU A 95 -13.02 1.60 5.23
CA LEU A 95 -12.83 0.31 5.88
C LEU A 95 -13.57 -0.80 5.13
N THR A 96 -14.73 -0.54 4.54
CA THR A 96 -15.37 -1.52 3.66
C THR A 96 -14.57 -1.77 2.39
N ARG A 97 -14.04 -0.72 1.74
CA ARG A 97 -13.25 -0.86 0.50
C ARG A 97 -11.94 -1.62 0.68
N VAL A 98 -11.28 -1.50 1.83
CA VAL A 98 -10.01 -2.20 2.15
C VAL A 98 -10.28 -3.51 2.88
N GLY A 99 -11.23 -3.51 3.82
CA GLY A 99 -11.53 -4.63 4.70
C GLY A 99 -12.16 -5.81 3.99
N TYR A 100 -13.07 -5.61 3.03
CA TYR A 100 -13.66 -6.74 2.29
C TYR A 100 -12.61 -7.52 1.49
N PRO A 101 -11.76 -6.88 0.64
CA PRO A 101 -10.66 -7.57 -0.01
C PRO A 101 -9.72 -8.25 0.99
N LEU A 102 -9.34 -7.56 2.08
CA LEU A 102 -8.41 -8.09 3.06
C LEU A 102 -8.96 -9.34 3.76
N LEU A 103 -10.22 -9.32 4.21
CA LEU A 103 -10.88 -10.48 4.81
C LEU A 103 -11.02 -11.63 3.82
N PHE A 104 -11.43 -11.34 2.59
CA PHE A 104 -11.57 -12.36 1.55
C PHE A 104 -10.24 -13.06 1.27
N TRP A 105 -9.18 -12.30 1.00
CA TRP A 105 -7.86 -12.86 0.74
C TRP A 105 -7.27 -13.58 1.96
N SER A 106 -7.51 -13.08 3.17
CA SER A 106 -7.06 -13.75 4.40
C SER A 106 -7.69 -15.15 4.54
N VAL A 107 -9.01 -15.24 4.37
CA VAL A 107 -9.73 -16.54 4.41
C VAL A 107 -9.26 -17.45 3.28
N PHE A 108 -9.12 -16.92 2.06
CA PHE A 108 -8.66 -17.68 0.91
C PHE A 108 -7.27 -18.29 1.15
N TYR A 109 -6.30 -17.51 1.63
CA TYR A 109 -4.96 -18.01 1.93
C TYR A 109 -4.94 -19.02 3.07
N LEU A 110 -5.74 -18.83 4.12
CA LEU A 110 -5.87 -19.80 5.21
C LEU A 110 -6.42 -21.14 4.73
N LEU A 111 -7.39 -21.13 3.82
CA LEU A 111 -7.94 -22.35 3.23
C LEU A 111 -6.98 -22.99 2.22
N TYR A 112 -6.28 -22.18 1.43
CA TYR A 112 -5.29 -22.64 0.46
C TYR A 112 -4.08 -23.29 1.14
N ALA A 113 -3.56 -22.69 2.21
CA ALA A 113 -2.42 -23.21 2.97
C ALA A 113 -2.77 -24.52 3.72
N ASN A 114 -4.04 -24.73 4.07
CA ASN A 114 -4.52 -25.91 4.78
C ASN A 114 -5.16 -26.98 3.88
N ARG A 115 -4.78 -27.07 2.59
CA ARG A 115 -5.23 -28.11 1.63
C ARG A 115 -4.82 -29.56 1.97
N GLY A 116 -4.69 -29.88 3.25
CA GLY A 116 -4.50 -31.22 3.79
C GLY A 116 -4.92 -31.40 5.26
N PHE A 117 -5.49 -30.39 5.92
CA PHE A 117 -5.82 -30.43 7.35
C PHE A 117 -7.28 -30.03 7.63
N SER A 118 -7.94 -30.82 8.50
CA SER A 118 -9.32 -30.57 8.96
C SER A 118 -9.49 -29.15 9.54
N PRO A 119 -10.63 -28.47 9.32
CA PRO A 119 -10.88 -27.09 9.79
C PRO A 119 -10.66 -26.90 11.29
N ALA A 120 -10.88 -27.94 12.11
CA ALA A 120 -10.61 -27.91 13.54
C ALA A 120 -9.10 -27.76 13.84
N ARG A 121 -8.25 -28.45 13.08
CA ARG A 121 -6.79 -28.39 13.25
C ARG A 121 -6.19 -27.12 12.65
N ALA A 122 -6.82 -26.53 11.65
CA ALA A 122 -6.47 -25.19 11.15
C ALA A 122 -6.67 -24.12 12.24
N MET A 123 -7.76 -24.20 13.01
CA MET A 123 -8.04 -23.27 14.11
C MET A 123 -7.04 -23.43 15.27
N THR A 124 -6.69 -24.67 15.64
CA THR A 124 -5.70 -24.92 16.69
C THR A 124 -4.29 -24.52 16.27
N ASN A 125 -3.91 -24.75 15.01
CA ASN A 125 -2.61 -24.33 14.48
C ASN A 125 -2.52 -22.81 14.35
N ALA A 126 -3.62 -22.13 14.03
CA ALA A 126 -3.67 -20.66 14.02
C ALA A 126 -3.50 -20.09 15.43
N ALA A 127 -4.19 -20.63 16.43
CA ALA A 127 -4.05 -20.22 17.83
C ALA A 127 -2.63 -20.48 18.37
N ALA A 128 -2.05 -21.63 18.07
CA ALA A 128 -0.68 -21.97 18.44
C ALA A 128 0.36 -21.10 17.69
N ALA A 129 0.14 -20.80 16.41
CA ALA A 129 1.04 -19.96 15.62
C ALA A 129 1.02 -18.47 16.03
N VAL A 130 -0.13 -17.99 16.51
CA VAL A 130 -0.25 -16.66 17.15
C VAL A 130 0.47 -16.63 18.50
N ALA A 131 0.40 -17.71 19.28
CA ALA A 131 1.12 -17.81 20.56
C ALA A 131 2.64 -17.95 20.40
N VAL A 132 3.11 -18.55 19.30
CA VAL A 132 4.53 -18.78 18.99
C VAL A 132 5.14 -17.65 18.13
N GLY A 133 4.36 -16.63 17.77
CA GLY A 133 4.85 -15.42 17.10
C GLY A 133 5.34 -15.62 15.66
N THR A 134 4.99 -16.74 15.01
CA THR A 134 5.40 -17.04 13.64
C THR A 134 4.24 -17.63 12.81
N PRO A 135 3.19 -16.85 12.51
CA PRO A 135 2.10 -17.34 11.68
C PRO A 135 2.49 -17.27 10.20
N TYR A 136 3.35 -18.19 9.74
CA TYR A 136 3.68 -18.45 8.33
C TYR A 136 4.17 -17.25 7.47
N TYR A 137 5.03 -17.55 6.48
CA TYR A 137 5.68 -16.58 5.59
C TYR A 137 4.73 -15.63 4.79
N HIS A 138 3.42 -15.85 4.83
CA HIS A 138 2.40 -15.06 4.12
C HIS A 138 1.49 -14.24 5.05
N LEU A 139 1.86 -13.91 6.29
CA LEU A 139 1.10 -12.94 7.12
C LEU A 139 1.96 -11.77 7.65
N TYR A 140 3.22 -11.69 7.22
CA TYR A 140 4.13 -10.58 7.54
C TYR A 140 3.51 -9.19 7.29
N PHE A 141 2.65 -9.06 6.28
CA PHE A 141 2.01 -7.80 5.88
C PHE A 141 0.88 -7.30 6.80
N LEU A 142 0.46 -8.07 7.81
CA LEU A 142 -0.51 -7.62 8.82
C LEU A 142 0.16 -7.06 10.08
N PHE A 143 1.47 -7.27 10.23
CA PHE A 143 2.25 -6.93 11.43
C PHE A 143 3.32 -5.86 11.18
N VAL A 144 3.35 -5.27 9.98
CA VAL A 144 4.07 -4.03 9.66
C VAL A 144 3.08 -2.86 9.68
#